data_AF-A0A2A5DTV2-F1
#
_entry.id   AF-A0A2A5DTV2-F1
#
_cell.length_a   1.000
_cell.length_b   1.000
_cell.length_c   1.000
_cell.angle_alpha   90.00
_cell.angle_beta   90.00
_cell.angle_gamma   90.00
#
_symmetry.space_group_name_H-M   'P 1'
#
loop_
_entity.id
_entity.type
_entity.pdbx_description
1 polymer ?
#
loop_
_entity_poly.entity_id
_entity_poly.type
_entity_poly.pdbx_seq_one_letter_code
_entity_poly.pdbx_strand_id
1 'polypeptide(L)'
;MVVIGTRIRFKGQNPIGNKGVDAFLKIANFRRKREIDHGTCLHLHKMGKTIMREAMLPKYKEKRTQEKFVIEILPNWHPIFVHFTIALFGTSGLFFLASAAFSGKRWAGSLQIAAYWNLWLGAFFTILTIGAGFYAYGTVAHDEVSHGAMTNHRNWAVPTALVWWGLALWAAWMHRQERRVAPAFLAVLVVGLGMLAITGFKGGNLVFRHGLGVQSLPTIETNDEAPAHTNQKKAPHNQSHDADGHAH
;
A
#
# COMPACT_ATOMS: atom_id res chain seq x y z
N MET A 1 70.55 -55.60 -23.19
CA MET A 1 71.29 -56.77 -22.68
C MET A 1 70.50 -57.33 -21.50
N VAL A 2 70.16 -58.61 -21.56
CA VAL A 2 69.40 -59.41 -20.58
C VAL A 2 70.22 -59.62 -19.30
N VAL A 3 69.60 -60.20 -18.25
CA VAL A 3 70.17 -61.02 -17.12
C VAL A 3 70.03 -60.33 -15.74
N ILE A 4 69.03 -60.70 -14.92
CA ILE A 4 68.95 -61.79 -13.90
C ILE A 4 69.67 -61.46 -12.56
N GLY A 5 68.89 -61.45 -11.47
CA GLY A 5 69.14 -62.36 -10.34
C GLY A 5 69.95 -61.94 -9.10
N THR A 6 69.20 -61.73 -8.01
CA THR A 6 69.29 -62.44 -6.70
C THR A 6 70.24 -61.99 -5.56
N ARG A 7 69.57 -61.68 -4.43
CA ARG A 7 69.84 -61.93 -2.98
C ARG A 7 71.14 -61.46 -2.32
N ILE A 8 70.96 -60.70 -1.23
CA ILE A 8 71.62 -60.96 0.06
C ILE A 8 70.61 -60.85 1.21
N ARG A 9 70.65 -61.83 2.12
CA ARG A 9 69.87 -61.97 3.36
C ARG A 9 70.69 -61.39 4.51
N PHE A 10 70.09 -60.57 5.38
CA PHE A 10 70.61 -60.30 6.72
C PHE A 10 69.56 -60.67 7.78
N LYS A 11 70.04 -61.34 8.82
CA LYS A 11 69.31 -61.82 9.99
C LYS A 11 69.78 -60.96 11.17
N GLY A 12 68.84 -60.38 11.92
CA GLY A 12 69.12 -59.60 13.13
C GLY A 12 67.90 -59.58 14.05
N GLN A 13 68.11 -59.88 15.32
CA GLN A 13 67.13 -60.27 16.34
C GLN A 13 66.36 -59.08 16.97
N ASN A 14 65.07 -59.32 17.30
CA ASN A 14 64.20 -58.93 18.45
C ASN A 14 64.59 -57.77 19.41
N PRO A 15 63.68 -57.24 20.29
CA PRO A 15 62.21 -57.40 20.41
C PRO A 15 61.43 -56.09 20.75
N ILE A 16 60.14 -55.96 20.40
CA ILE A 16 59.20 -55.07 21.12
C ILE A 16 57.88 -55.80 21.32
N GLY A 17 57.42 -55.79 22.57
CA GLY A 17 56.43 -56.69 23.14
C GLY A 17 54.97 -56.42 22.79
N ASN A 18 54.17 -57.39 23.20
CA ASN A 18 52.75 -57.63 22.93
C ASN A 18 51.76 -56.59 23.53
N LYS A 19 52.18 -55.34 23.74
CA LYS A 19 51.32 -54.24 24.24
C LYS A 19 50.92 -53.25 23.14
N GLY A 20 51.65 -53.21 22.02
CA GLY A 20 51.34 -52.33 20.89
C GLY A 20 50.19 -52.82 20.00
N VAL A 21 50.07 -54.14 19.84
CA VAL A 21 49.09 -54.75 18.90
C VAL A 21 47.66 -54.63 19.43
N ASP A 22 47.45 -54.80 20.74
CA ASP A 22 46.14 -54.68 21.39
C ASP A 22 45.61 -53.24 21.41
N ALA A 23 46.51 -52.26 21.58
CA ALA A 23 46.16 -50.84 21.49
C ALA A 23 45.79 -50.45 20.05
N PHE A 24 46.54 -50.96 19.06
CA PHE A 24 46.29 -50.68 17.65
C PHE A 24 44.97 -51.30 17.16
N LEU A 25 44.65 -52.53 17.60
CA LEU A 25 43.38 -53.19 17.27
C LEU A 25 42.16 -52.51 17.93
N LYS A 26 42.28 -52.03 19.18
CA LYS A 26 41.21 -51.24 19.82
C LYS A 26 40.99 -49.89 19.13
N ILE A 27 42.07 -49.18 18.77
CA ILE A 27 41.98 -47.90 18.05
C ILE A 27 41.42 -48.11 16.64
N ALA A 28 41.83 -49.16 15.93
CA ALA A 28 41.33 -49.47 14.60
C ALA A 28 39.84 -49.86 14.61
N ASN A 29 39.38 -50.65 15.59
CA ASN A 29 37.95 -50.96 15.74
C ASN A 29 37.13 -49.73 16.17
N PHE A 30 37.66 -48.86 17.03
CA PHE A 30 36.98 -47.61 17.42
C PHE A 30 36.94 -46.59 16.27
N ARG A 31 37.98 -46.54 15.42
CA ARG A 31 38.01 -45.72 14.21
C ARG A 31 37.04 -46.25 13.16
N ARG A 32 36.99 -47.56 12.92
CA ARG A 32 36.04 -48.20 11.99
C ARG A 32 34.58 -47.98 12.40
N LYS A 33 34.25 -48.06 13.71
CA LYS A 33 32.89 -47.79 14.21
C LYS A 33 32.49 -46.32 14.06
N ARG A 34 33.41 -45.37 14.30
CA ARG A 34 33.20 -43.93 14.03
C ARG A 34 33.05 -43.61 12.55
N GLU A 35 33.75 -44.31 11.67
CA GLU A 35 33.70 -44.09 10.22
C GLU A 35 32.37 -44.59 9.60
N ILE A 36 31.83 -45.70 10.13
CA ILE A 36 30.47 -46.18 9.80
C ILE A 36 29.40 -45.21 10.34
N ASP A 37 29.58 -44.64 11.54
CA ASP A 37 28.68 -43.62 12.09
C ASP A 37 28.74 -42.31 11.30
N HIS A 38 29.91 -41.88 10.83
CA HIS A 38 30.06 -40.63 10.06
C HIS A 38 29.53 -40.76 8.63
N GLY A 39 29.75 -41.89 7.96
CA GLY A 39 29.18 -42.14 6.63
C GLY A 39 27.66 -42.16 6.66
N THR A 40 27.08 -42.87 7.63
CA THR A 40 25.62 -42.95 7.83
C THR A 40 25.05 -41.61 8.26
N CYS A 41 25.70 -40.88 9.17
CA CYS A 41 25.26 -39.55 9.60
C CYS A 41 25.37 -38.50 8.48
N LEU A 42 26.41 -38.56 7.64
CA LEU A 42 26.55 -37.68 6.48
C LEU A 42 25.52 -38.00 5.39
N HIS A 43 25.21 -39.28 5.19
CA HIS A 43 24.19 -39.71 4.23
C HIS A 43 22.77 -39.35 4.70
N LEU A 44 22.47 -39.55 5.99
CA LEU A 44 21.22 -39.12 6.63
C LEU A 44 21.09 -37.58 6.66
N HIS A 45 22.18 -36.86 6.86
CA HIS A 45 22.17 -35.39 6.80
C HIS A 45 22.01 -34.86 5.36
N LYS A 46 22.59 -35.54 4.36
CA LYS A 46 22.35 -35.23 2.94
C LYS A 46 20.92 -35.58 2.54
N MET A 47 20.41 -36.77 2.87
CA MET A 47 19.02 -37.16 2.63
C MET A 47 18.05 -36.22 3.35
N GLY A 48 18.29 -35.90 4.62
CA GLY A 48 17.48 -34.95 5.38
C GLY A 48 17.44 -33.57 4.74
N LYS A 49 18.58 -33.08 4.20
CA LYS A 49 18.62 -31.82 3.44
C LYS A 49 17.93 -31.93 2.08
N THR A 50 18.01 -33.04 1.38
CA THR A 50 17.31 -33.24 0.10
C THR A 50 15.80 -33.35 0.31
N ILE A 51 15.36 -34.10 1.33
CA ILE A 51 13.93 -34.25 1.69
C ILE A 51 13.38 -32.93 2.23
N MET A 52 14.11 -32.22 3.11
CA MET A 52 13.71 -30.88 3.55
C MET A 52 13.66 -29.90 2.38
N ARG A 53 14.61 -29.98 1.44
CA ARG A 53 14.61 -29.13 0.25
C ARG A 53 13.44 -29.48 -0.67
N GLU A 54 13.16 -30.75 -0.95
CA GLU A 54 12.04 -31.16 -1.80
C GLU A 54 10.67 -30.95 -1.15
N ALA A 55 10.56 -31.01 0.18
CA ALA A 55 9.34 -30.66 0.91
C ALA A 55 9.16 -29.14 1.08
N MET A 56 10.25 -28.39 1.22
CA MET A 56 10.20 -26.92 1.29
C MET A 56 10.08 -26.26 -0.07
N LEU A 57 10.65 -26.83 -1.15
CA LEU A 57 10.63 -26.22 -2.48
C LEU A 57 9.22 -25.97 -3.03
N PRO A 58 8.23 -26.87 -2.93
CA PRO A 58 6.87 -26.58 -3.38
C PRO A 58 6.23 -25.49 -2.53
N LYS A 59 6.34 -25.57 -1.18
CA LYS A 59 5.83 -24.55 -0.25
C LYS A 59 6.47 -23.18 -0.43
N TYR A 60 7.77 -23.15 -0.73
CA TYR A 60 8.55 -21.94 -0.94
C TYR A 60 8.36 -21.37 -2.34
N LYS A 61 8.20 -22.21 -3.38
CA LYS A 61 7.76 -21.74 -4.70
C LYS A 61 6.34 -21.17 -4.63
N GLU A 62 5.44 -21.80 -3.91
CA GLU A 62 4.06 -21.31 -3.74
C GLU A 62 4.04 -19.99 -2.96
N LYS A 63 4.74 -19.89 -1.82
CA LYS A 63 4.91 -18.61 -1.10
C LYS A 63 5.60 -17.53 -1.93
N ARG A 64 6.66 -17.87 -2.69
CA ARG A 64 7.38 -16.91 -3.56
C ARG A 64 6.56 -16.51 -4.80
N THR A 65 5.59 -17.34 -5.22
CA THR A 65 4.66 -17.00 -6.30
C THR A 65 3.49 -16.16 -5.77
N GLN A 66 3.16 -16.24 -4.48
CA GLN A 66 2.27 -15.31 -3.79
C GLN A 66 2.98 -13.99 -3.39
N GLU A 67 4.29 -14.02 -3.17
CA GLU A 67 5.17 -12.83 -3.12
C GLU A 67 5.55 -12.30 -4.51
N LYS A 68 5.00 -12.83 -5.62
CA LYS A 68 5.17 -12.20 -6.93
C LYS A 68 4.40 -10.89 -6.95
N PHE A 69 5.11 -9.82 -6.66
CA PHE A 69 4.78 -8.46 -7.07
C PHE A 69 3.45 -7.92 -6.55
N VAL A 70 3.06 -8.27 -5.34
CA VAL A 70 2.12 -7.44 -4.61
C VAL A 70 2.96 -6.41 -3.87
N ILE A 71 3.19 -5.27 -4.51
CA ILE A 71 3.09 -4.03 -3.75
C ILE A 71 1.64 -4.08 -3.25
N GLU A 72 1.42 -4.60 -2.03
CA GLU A 72 0.10 -4.69 -1.38
C GLU A 72 -0.36 -3.33 -0.84
N ILE A 73 0.10 -2.29 -1.52
CA ILE A 73 -0.60 -1.04 -1.66
C ILE A 73 -1.07 -1.11 -3.11
N LEU A 74 -2.34 -1.44 -3.38
CA LEU A 74 -2.96 -0.96 -4.60
C LEU A 74 -3.11 0.54 -4.37
N PRO A 75 -2.19 1.46 -4.76
CA PRO A 75 -2.57 2.84 -4.67
C PRO A 75 -3.74 2.97 -5.63
N ASN A 76 -4.89 3.31 -5.07
CA ASN A 76 -5.90 3.92 -5.89
C ASN A 76 -5.21 5.12 -6.58
N TRP A 77 -5.09 5.07 -7.90
CA TRP A 77 -4.46 6.13 -8.68
C TRP A 77 -5.19 7.47 -8.50
N HIS A 78 -6.46 7.42 -8.09
CA HIS A 78 -7.29 8.60 -7.89
C HIS A 78 -6.67 9.57 -6.86
N PRO A 79 -6.39 9.20 -5.60
CA PRO A 79 -5.67 10.07 -4.66
C PRO A 79 -4.42 10.72 -5.24
N ILE A 80 -3.58 10.01 -5.99
CA ILE A 80 -2.37 10.59 -6.60
C ILE A 80 -2.74 11.75 -7.52
N PHE A 81 -3.64 11.52 -8.49
CA PHE A 81 -4.04 12.55 -9.44
C PHE A 81 -4.86 13.69 -8.80
N VAL A 82 -5.62 13.41 -7.74
CA VAL A 82 -6.34 14.44 -6.98
C VAL A 82 -5.38 15.48 -6.41
N HIS A 83 -4.21 15.09 -5.89
CA HIS A 83 -3.24 16.06 -5.34
C HIS A 83 -2.75 17.03 -6.41
N PHE A 84 -2.42 16.54 -7.61
CA PHE A 84 -2.04 17.39 -8.73
C PHE A 84 -3.18 18.34 -9.12
N THR A 85 -4.40 17.82 -9.26
CA THR A 85 -5.57 18.62 -9.62
C THR A 85 -5.85 19.74 -8.60
N ILE A 86 -5.87 19.41 -7.31
CA ILE A 86 -6.11 20.39 -6.23
C ILE A 86 -4.98 21.42 -6.18
N ALA A 87 -3.72 20.99 -6.24
CA ALA A 87 -2.58 21.90 -6.16
C ALA A 87 -2.52 22.84 -7.37
N LEU A 88 -2.70 22.33 -8.59
CA LEU A 88 -2.65 23.12 -9.82
C LEU A 88 -3.79 24.14 -9.89
N PHE A 89 -5.03 23.73 -9.62
CA PHE A 89 -6.16 24.66 -9.60
C PHE A 89 -6.09 25.66 -8.44
N GLY A 90 -5.72 25.22 -7.25
CA GLY A 90 -5.57 26.09 -6.08
C GLY A 90 -4.50 27.17 -6.31
N THR A 91 -3.34 26.77 -6.80
CA THR A 91 -2.24 27.72 -7.11
C THR A 91 -2.58 28.60 -8.32
N SER A 92 -3.25 28.08 -9.35
CA SER A 92 -3.76 28.89 -10.46
C SER A 92 -4.68 30.00 -9.95
N GLY A 93 -5.65 29.64 -9.10
CA GLY A 93 -6.56 30.59 -8.49
C GLY A 93 -5.84 31.68 -7.69
N LEU A 94 -4.89 31.27 -6.84
CA LEU A 94 -4.08 32.20 -6.07
C LEU A 94 -3.27 33.15 -6.96
N PHE A 95 -2.68 32.65 -8.04
CA PHE A 95 -1.88 33.47 -8.96
C PHE A 95 -2.72 34.44 -9.78
N PHE A 96 -3.91 34.05 -10.24
CA PHE A 96 -4.85 34.98 -10.88
C PHE A 96 -5.27 36.11 -9.92
N LEU A 97 -5.64 35.76 -8.68
CA LEU A 97 -6.04 36.73 -7.68
C LEU A 97 -4.87 37.67 -7.28
N ALA A 98 -3.68 37.12 -7.06
CA ALA A 98 -2.50 37.90 -6.74
C ALA A 98 -2.08 38.81 -7.89
N SER A 99 -2.11 38.32 -9.13
CA SER A 99 -1.83 39.13 -10.32
C SER A 99 -2.81 40.29 -10.45
N ALA A 100 -4.11 40.04 -10.23
CA ALA A 100 -5.13 41.10 -10.25
C ALA A 100 -4.94 42.13 -9.12
N ALA A 101 -4.70 41.68 -7.89
CA ALA A 101 -4.51 42.54 -6.71
C ALA A 101 -3.24 43.41 -6.81
N PHE A 102 -2.22 42.94 -7.53
CA PHE A 102 -0.93 43.61 -7.65
C PHE A 102 -0.59 44.04 -9.09
N SER A 103 -1.61 44.32 -9.91
CA SER A 103 -1.48 44.62 -11.35
C SER A 103 -0.47 45.73 -11.72
N GLY A 104 -0.13 46.64 -10.79
CA GLY A 104 0.91 47.65 -10.99
C GLY A 104 2.36 47.19 -10.79
N LYS A 105 2.60 45.96 -10.33
CA LYS A 105 3.94 45.43 -10.05
C LYS A 105 4.51 44.68 -11.25
N ARG A 106 5.82 44.81 -11.48
CA ARG A 106 6.54 44.16 -12.61
C ARG A 106 6.36 42.64 -12.67
N TRP A 107 6.23 41.97 -11.52
CA TRP A 107 6.08 40.51 -11.44
C TRP A 107 4.64 40.01 -11.62
N ALA A 108 3.63 40.90 -11.68
CA ALA A 108 2.23 40.50 -11.80
C ALA A 108 1.95 39.79 -13.13
N GLY A 109 2.62 40.19 -14.21
CA GLY A 109 2.53 39.51 -15.51
C GLY A 109 3.06 38.07 -15.46
N SER A 110 4.19 37.84 -14.78
CA SER A 110 4.76 36.49 -14.60
C SER A 110 3.82 35.58 -13.80
N LEU A 111 3.17 36.09 -12.75
CA LEU A 111 2.15 35.34 -12.03
C LEU A 111 0.96 35.00 -12.92
N GLN A 112 0.51 35.93 -13.77
CA GLN A 112 -0.61 35.67 -14.67
C GLN A 112 -0.28 34.55 -15.65
N ILE A 113 0.94 34.53 -16.19
CA ILE A 113 1.42 33.47 -17.09
C ILE A 113 1.43 32.13 -16.34
N ALA A 114 1.97 32.09 -15.12
CA ALA A 114 1.95 30.87 -14.29
C ALA A 114 0.51 30.41 -13.97
N ALA A 115 -0.42 31.34 -13.75
CA ALA A 115 -1.82 31.04 -13.49
C ALA A 115 -2.48 30.30 -14.67
N TYR A 116 -2.22 30.74 -15.90
CA TYR A 116 -2.72 30.08 -17.11
C TYR A 116 -2.15 28.66 -17.26
N TRP A 117 -0.85 28.49 -17.10
CA TRP A 117 -0.21 27.17 -17.19
C TRP A 117 -0.76 26.20 -16.15
N ASN A 118 -0.87 26.63 -14.89
CA ASN A 118 -1.42 25.79 -13.83
C ASN A 118 -2.90 25.46 -14.09
N LEU A 119 -3.68 26.39 -14.65
CA LEU A 119 -5.09 26.13 -14.99
C LEU A 119 -5.21 25.04 -16.07
N TRP A 120 -4.44 25.13 -17.15
CA TRP A 120 -4.52 24.16 -18.25
C TRP A 120 -3.93 22.80 -17.89
N LEU A 121 -2.82 22.78 -17.15
CA LEU A 121 -2.28 21.53 -16.61
C LEU A 121 -3.27 20.91 -15.62
N GLY A 122 -3.88 21.71 -14.73
CA GLY A 122 -4.92 21.23 -13.82
C GLY A 122 -6.11 20.63 -14.56
N ALA A 123 -6.56 21.28 -15.64
CA ALA A 123 -7.65 20.78 -16.49
C ALA A 123 -7.31 19.43 -17.13
N PHE A 124 -6.06 19.26 -17.58
CA PHE A 124 -5.56 17.98 -18.09
C PHE A 124 -5.52 16.89 -16.99
N PHE A 125 -4.90 17.16 -15.84
CA PHE A 125 -4.85 16.20 -14.72
C PHE A 125 -6.23 15.85 -14.15
N THR A 126 -7.20 16.74 -14.30
CA THR A 126 -8.60 16.47 -13.90
C THR A 126 -9.21 15.34 -14.71
N ILE A 127 -8.85 15.19 -15.99
CA ILE A 127 -9.30 14.05 -16.82
C ILE A 127 -8.82 12.74 -16.21
N LEU A 128 -7.53 12.67 -15.86
CA LEU A 128 -6.93 11.50 -15.21
C LEU A 128 -7.55 11.23 -13.84
N THR A 129 -7.79 12.29 -13.07
CA THR A 129 -8.41 12.24 -11.75
C THR A 129 -9.82 11.65 -11.80
N ILE A 130 -10.65 12.11 -12.74
CA ILE A 130 -12.02 11.62 -12.93
C ILE A 130 -12.00 10.17 -13.39
N GLY A 131 -11.17 9.83 -14.39
CA GLY A 131 -11.06 8.46 -14.89
C GLY A 131 -10.68 7.47 -13.80
N ALA A 132 -9.63 7.79 -13.02
CA ALA A 132 -9.21 6.98 -11.88
C ALA A 132 -10.28 6.95 -10.77
N GLY A 133 -11.03 8.05 -10.57
CA GLY A 133 -12.10 8.13 -9.58
C GLY A 133 -13.29 7.23 -9.90
N PHE A 134 -13.74 7.20 -11.16
CA PHE A 134 -14.78 6.27 -11.60
C PHE A 134 -14.34 4.81 -11.54
N TYR A 135 -13.08 4.53 -11.91
CA TYR A 135 -12.51 3.19 -11.75
C TYR A 135 -12.55 2.75 -10.28
N ALA A 136 -12.08 3.61 -9.36
CA ALA A 136 -12.11 3.34 -7.93
C ALA A 136 -13.54 3.15 -7.39
N TYR A 137 -14.48 3.96 -7.86
CA TYR A 137 -15.88 3.90 -7.46
C TYR A 137 -16.50 2.51 -7.73
N GLY A 138 -16.09 1.84 -8.80
CA GLY A 138 -16.58 0.50 -9.16
C GLY A 138 -15.76 -0.67 -8.61
N THR A 139 -14.59 -0.44 -8.00
CA THR A 139 -13.63 -1.52 -7.69
C THR A 139 -13.14 -1.58 -6.25
N VAL A 140 -13.13 -0.45 -5.53
CA VAL A 140 -12.71 -0.43 -4.11
C VAL A 140 -13.76 -1.13 -3.28
N ALA A 141 -13.36 -2.00 -2.34
CA ALA A 141 -14.28 -2.62 -1.39
C ALA A 141 -14.83 -1.59 -0.41
N HIS A 142 -16.15 -1.58 -0.20
CA HIS A 142 -16.83 -0.61 0.66
C HIS A 142 -18.21 -1.11 1.11
N ASP A 143 -18.71 -0.61 2.24
CA ASP A 143 -20.06 -0.87 2.75
C ASP A 143 -21.09 0.14 2.22
N GLU A 144 -22.36 -0.02 2.58
CA GLU A 144 -23.45 0.86 2.11
C GLU A 144 -23.25 2.33 2.54
N VAL A 145 -22.79 2.57 3.77
CA VAL A 145 -22.54 3.92 4.30
C VAL A 145 -21.43 4.60 3.50
N SER A 146 -20.34 3.88 3.26
CA SER A 146 -19.21 4.33 2.45
C SER A 146 -19.62 4.54 0.99
N HIS A 147 -20.48 3.70 0.43
CA HIS A 147 -21.05 3.89 -0.91
C HIS A 147 -21.80 5.23 -1.04
N GLY A 148 -22.63 5.55 -0.03
CA GLY A 148 -23.33 6.82 0.05
C GLY A 148 -22.38 8.01 0.10
N ALA A 149 -21.32 7.92 0.92
CA ALA A 149 -20.29 8.95 1.00
C ALA A 149 -19.52 9.13 -0.32
N MET A 150 -19.13 8.03 -0.97
CA MET A 150 -18.47 8.02 -2.28
C MET A 150 -19.34 8.69 -3.34
N THR A 151 -20.64 8.38 -3.34
CA THR A 151 -21.62 8.97 -4.25
C THR A 151 -21.77 10.47 -4.02
N ASN A 152 -21.84 10.90 -2.77
CA ASN A 152 -21.89 12.32 -2.41
C ASN A 152 -20.62 13.07 -2.86
N HIS A 153 -19.43 12.49 -2.67
CA HIS A 153 -18.18 13.07 -3.18
C HIS A 153 -18.20 13.19 -4.71
N ARG A 154 -18.57 12.12 -5.42
CA ARG A 154 -18.67 12.11 -6.90
C ARG A 154 -19.62 13.18 -7.42
N ASN A 155 -20.79 13.32 -6.79
CA ASN A 155 -21.81 14.29 -7.19
C ASN A 155 -21.35 15.74 -7.01
N TRP A 156 -20.37 16.01 -6.14
CA TRP A 156 -19.68 17.29 -6.05
C TRP A 156 -18.51 17.40 -7.04
N ALA A 157 -17.77 16.32 -7.24
CA ALA A 157 -16.59 16.29 -8.10
C ALA A 157 -16.93 16.57 -9.57
N VAL A 158 -18.00 15.98 -10.12
CA VAL A 158 -18.36 16.14 -11.54
C VAL A 158 -18.73 17.59 -11.88
N PRO A 159 -19.66 18.27 -11.18
CA PRO A 159 -19.94 19.68 -11.43
C PRO A 159 -18.72 20.58 -11.20
N THR A 160 -17.91 20.31 -10.17
CA THR A 160 -16.68 21.06 -9.90
C THR A 160 -15.73 20.99 -11.09
N ALA A 161 -15.49 19.79 -11.64
CA ALA A 161 -14.64 19.63 -12.81
C ALA A 161 -15.17 20.36 -14.04
N LEU A 162 -16.48 20.34 -14.28
CA LEU A 162 -17.09 21.08 -15.38
C LEU A 162 -16.87 22.60 -15.24
N VAL A 163 -17.00 23.16 -14.04
CA VAL A 163 -16.70 24.57 -13.77
C VAL A 163 -15.23 24.88 -14.07
N TRP A 164 -14.30 24.04 -13.63
CA TRP A 164 -12.87 24.24 -13.87
C TRP A 164 -12.48 24.07 -15.35
N TRP A 165 -13.10 23.16 -16.09
CA TRP A 165 -12.94 23.08 -17.55
C TRP A 165 -13.53 24.30 -18.26
N GLY A 166 -14.70 24.79 -17.81
CA GLY A 166 -15.27 26.05 -18.30
C GLY A 166 -14.32 27.23 -18.09
N LEU A 167 -13.72 27.35 -16.90
CA LEU A 167 -12.68 28.34 -16.60
C LEU A 167 -11.44 28.15 -17.49
N ALA A 168 -10.97 26.92 -17.70
CA ALA A 168 -9.82 26.65 -18.56
C ALA A 168 -10.06 27.04 -20.01
N LEU A 169 -11.26 26.75 -20.54
CA LEU A 169 -11.67 27.15 -21.89
C LEU A 169 -11.85 28.67 -22.01
N TRP A 170 -12.47 29.31 -21.01
CA TRP A 170 -12.60 30.76 -20.97
C TRP A 170 -11.21 31.43 -20.91
N ALA A 171 -10.32 30.90 -20.10
CA ALA A 171 -8.93 31.35 -20.01
C ALA A 171 -8.18 31.16 -21.34
N ALA A 172 -8.35 30.02 -22.02
CA ALA A 172 -7.75 29.79 -23.35
C ALA A 172 -8.26 30.80 -24.37
N TRP A 173 -9.57 31.10 -24.37
CA TRP A 173 -10.13 32.13 -25.24
C TRP A 173 -9.59 33.53 -24.92
N MET A 174 -9.55 33.94 -23.64
CA MET A 174 -8.99 35.23 -23.24
C MET A 174 -7.53 35.35 -23.64
N HIS A 175 -6.74 34.30 -23.43
CA HIS A 175 -5.31 34.27 -23.78
C HIS A 175 -5.09 34.41 -25.29
N ARG A 176 -5.86 33.69 -26.12
CA ARG A 176 -5.78 33.78 -27.59
C ARG A 176 -6.21 35.13 -28.15
N GLN A 177 -7.12 35.82 -27.47
CA GLN A 177 -7.65 37.12 -27.88
C GLN A 177 -6.90 38.29 -27.20
N GLU A 178 -5.80 38.00 -26.49
CA GLU A 178 -5.01 38.97 -25.70
C GLU A 178 -5.88 39.84 -24.76
N ARG A 179 -6.97 39.25 -24.26
CA ARG A 179 -7.91 39.95 -23.38
C ARG A 179 -7.36 40.01 -21.96
N ARG A 180 -7.61 41.14 -21.30
CA ARG A 180 -7.39 41.29 -19.85
C ARG A 180 -8.33 40.36 -19.08
N VAL A 181 -7.88 39.91 -17.91
CA VAL A 181 -8.70 39.08 -17.02
C VAL A 181 -9.92 39.88 -16.56
N ALA A 182 -11.11 39.40 -16.90
CA ALA A 182 -12.36 40.08 -16.56
C ALA A 182 -12.72 39.86 -15.06
N PRO A 183 -13.33 40.85 -14.38
CA PRO A 183 -13.82 40.66 -13.01
C PRO A 183 -14.79 39.47 -12.87
N ALA A 184 -15.62 39.24 -13.89
CA ALA A 184 -16.52 38.08 -13.93
C ALA A 184 -15.78 36.74 -13.91
N PHE A 185 -14.63 36.64 -14.59
CA PHE A 185 -13.79 35.45 -14.54
C PHE A 185 -13.25 35.21 -13.13
N LEU A 186 -12.77 36.27 -12.46
CA LEU A 186 -12.29 36.18 -11.07
C LEU A 186 -13.40 35.78 -10.09
N ALA A 187 -14.62 36.28 -10.28
CA ALA A 187 -15.76 35.88 -9.45
C ALA A 187 -16.06 34.38 -9.58
N VAL A 188 -16.13 33.86 -10.82
CA VAL A 188 -16.36 32.42 -11.06
C VAL A 188 -15.18 31.58 -10.55
N LEU A 189 -13.94 32.08 -10.69
CA LEU A 189 -12.74 31.45 -10.17
C LEU A 189 -12.80 31.28 -8.64
N VAL A 190 -13.24 32.31 -7.90
CA VAL A 190 -13.41 32.22 -6.43
C VAL A 190 -14.48 31.20 -6.06
N VAL A 191 -15.60 31.16 -6.77
CA VAL A 191 -16.63 30.12 -6.58
C VAL A 191 -16.04 28.73 -6.87
N GLY A 192 -15.27 28.59 -7.94
CA GLY A 192 -14.58 27.35 -8.32
C GLY A 192 -13.59 26.86 -7.27
N LEU A 193 -12.85 27.78 -6.62
CA LEU A 193 -11.98 27.47 -5.47
C LEU A 193 -12.77 26.95 -4.28
N GLY A 194 -13.92 27.55 -3.97
CA GLY A 194 -14.82 27.05 -2.92
C GLY A 194 -15.35 25.64 -3.23
N MET A 195 -15.79 25.41 -4.46
CA MET A 195 -16.22 24.08 -4.92
C MET A 195 -15.10 23.03 -4.85
N LEU A 196 -13.87 23.42 -5.23
CA LEU A 196 -12.68 22.59 -5.15
C LEU A 196 -12.37 22.19 -3.69
N ALA A 197 -12.44 23.16 -2.77
CA ALA A 197 -12.21 22.91 -1.34
C ALA A 197 -13.26 21.97 -0.75
N ILE A 198 -14.55 22.17 -1.04
CA ILE A 198 -15.64 21.29 -0.59
C ILE A 198 -15.47 19.88 -1.14
N THR A 199 -15.14 19.76 -2.42
CA THR A 199 -14.91 18.47 -3.08
C THR A 199 -13.72 17.74 -2.46
N GLY A 200 -12.60 18.45 -2.25
CA GLY A 200 -11.42 17.92 -1.57
C GLY A 200 -11.70 17.49 -0.14
N PHE A 201 -12.46 18.28 0.64
CA PHE A 201 -12.89 17.92 1.99
C PHE A 201 -13.74 16.65 2.02
N LYS A 202 -14.70 16.52 1.09
CA LYS A 202 -15.51 15.30 0.95
C LYS A 202 -14.64 14.10 0.57
N GLY A 203 -13.66 14.28 -0.32
CA GLY A 203 -12.70 13.24 -0.70
C GLY A 203 -11.84 12.80 0.48
N GLY A 204 -11.34 13.74 1.27
CA GLY A 204 -10.61 13.44 2.51
C GLY A 204 -11.45 12.66 3.52
N ASN A 205 -12.74 12.98 3.66
CA ASN A 205 -13.64 12.24 4.54
C ASN A 205 -13.86 10.78 4.12
N LEU A 206 -13.72 10.44 2.83
CA LEU A 206 -13.76 9.04 2.39
C LEU A 206 -12.64 8.25 3.06
N VAL A 207 -11.44 8.82 3.11
CA VAL A 207 -10.27 8.17 3.69
C VAL A 207 -10.31 8.23 5.22
N PHE A 208 -10.45 9.44 5.79
CA PHE A 208 -10.28 9.64 7.23
C PHE A 208 -11.49 9.24 8.08
N ARG A 209 -12.70 9.23 7.52
CA ARG A 209 -13.92 8.86 8.27
C ARG A 209 -14.48 7.50 7.89
N HIS A 210 -14.32 7.09 6.64
CA HIS A 210 -14.89 5.83 6.13
C HIS A 210 -13.83 4.76 5.86
N GLY A 211 -12.54 5.04 6.10
CA GLY A 211 -11.48 4.05 5.95
C GLY A 211 -11.26 3.60 4.50
N LEU A 212 -11.68 4.37 3.50
CA LEU A 212 -11.53 3.98 2.11
C LEU A 212 -10.06 4.05 1.68
N GLY A 213 -9.53 2.92 1.23
CA GLY A 213 -8.14 2.82 0.74
C GLY A 213 -7.08 2.73 1.84
N VAL A 214 -7.47 2.42 3.09
CA VAL A 214 -6.53 2.05 4.16
C VAL A 214 -6.70 0.58 4.53
N GLN A 215 -5.61 -0.04 4.97
CA GLN A 215 -5.66 -1.40 5.51
C GLN A 215 -6.19 -1.35 6.95
N SER A 216 -7.12 -2.24 7.28
CA SER A 216 -7.54 -2.47 8.66
C SER A 216 -6.38 -3.05 9.46
N LEU A 217 -6.22 -2.60 10.70
CA LEU A 217 -5.32 -3.29 11.63
C LEU A 217 -5.83 -4.72 11.86
N PRO A 218 -4.94 -5.71 12.10
CA PRO A 218 -5.36 -7.04 12.49
C PRO A 218 -6.31 -6.94 13.69
N THR A 219 -7.49 -7.54 13.59
CA THR A 219 -8.37 -7.70 14.74
C THR A 219 -7.59 -8.46 15.79
N ILE A 220 -7.36 -7.87 16.96
CA ILE A 220 -6.85 -8.62 18.11
C ILE A 220 -8.01 -9.53 18.51
N GLU A 221 -7.96 -10.78 18.08
CA GLU A 221 -8.80 -11.82 18.67
C GLU A 221 -8.34 -11.97 20.12
N THR A 222 -8.99 -11.25 21.03
CA THR A 222 -8.93 -11.62 22.43
C THR A 222 -9.63 -12.97 22.52
N ASN A 223 -8.87 -14.03 22.80
CA ASN A 223 -9.39 -15.32 23.23
C ASN A 223 -10.03 -15.19 24.62
N ASP A 224 -10.93 -14.23 24.78
CA ASP A 224 -11.73 -14.05 25.98
C ASP A 224 -13.07 -14.72 25.71
N GLU A 225 -13.12 -15.96 26.14
CA GLU A 225 -14.34 -16.69 26.45
C GLU A 225 -15.09 -15.88 27.53
N ALA A 226 -15.90 -14.91 27.10
CA ALA A 226 -16.77 -14.09 27.94
C ALA A 226 -18.22 -14.18 27.43
N PRO A 227 -19.21 -14.25 28.35
CA PRO A 227 -20.50 -14.87 28.09
C PRO A 227 -21.38 -14.00 27.19
N ALA A 228 -22.21 -14.68 26.40
CA ALA A 228 -23.18 -14.13 25.47
C ALA A 228 -23.95 -12.92 26.04
N HIS A 229 -23.67 -11.72 25.51
CA HIS A 229 -24.60 -10.61 25.59
C HIS A 229 -25.79 -10.90 24.68
N THR A 230 -26.82 -11.49 25.28
CA THR A 230 -28.15 -11.64 24.68
C THR A 230 -28.71 -10.25 24.35
N ASN A 231 -29.03 -10.04 23.08
CA ASN A 231 -29.86 -8.93 22.63
C ASN A 231 -31.22 -8.94 23.37
N GLN A 232 -31.39 -8.10 24.39
CA GLN A 232 -32.71 -7.81 24.93
C GLN A 232 -33.46 -6.90 23.95
N LYS A 233 -34.51 -7.46 23.35
CA LYS A 233 -35.54 -6.76 22.61
C LYS A 233 -36.07 -5.55 23.39
N LYS A 234 -36.17 -4.42 22.70
CA LYS A 234 -37.03 -3.27 23.02
C LYS A 234 -38.42 -3.74 23.51
N ALA A 235 -38.81 -3.33 24.71
CA ALA A 235 -40.21 -3.27 25.14
C ALA A 235 -40.78 -1.86 24.87
N PRO A 236 -42.08 -1.73 24.52
CA PRO A 236 -42.68 -0.44 24.19
C PRO A 236 -43.08 0.33 25.46
N HIS A 237 -42.80 1.63 25.47
CA HIS A 237 -43.38 2.56 26.46
C HIS A 237 -44.88 2.70 26.18
N ASN A 238 -45.72 2.18 27.08
CA ASN A 238 -47.13 2.53 27.16
C ASN A 238 -47.29 3.69 28.14
N GLN A 239 -47.69 4.86 27.64
CA GLN A 239 -48.14 5.97 28.48
C GLN A 239 -49.64 5.80 28.72
N SER A 240 -50.01 5.41 29.92
CA SER A 240 -51.37 5.56 30.43
C SER A 240 -51.43 6.77 31.34
N HIS A 241 -52.17 7.78 30.87
CA HIS A 241 -52.86 8.75 31.73
C HIS A 241 -53.67 8.01 32.79
N ASP A 242 -53.70 8.51 34.02
CA ASP A 242 -54.91 8.56 34.81
C ASP A 242 -54.82 9.69 35.85
N ALA A 243 -55.97 10.34 36.00
CA ALA A 243 -56.25 11.46 36.89
C ALA A 243 -56.70 10.96 38.27
N ASP A 244 -57.18 11.91 39.08
CA ASP A 244 -57.78 11.81 40.43
C ASP A 244 -56.75 12.00 41.56
N GLY A 245 -56.91 12.92 42.51
CA GLY A 245 -58.12 13.54 43.05
C GLY A 245 -58.17 13.28 44.56
N HIS A 246 -58.63 14.28 45.33
CA HIS A 246 -58.84 14.32 46.80
C HIS A 246 -57.67 14.90 47.63
N ALA A 247 -57.69 16.17 48.06
CA ALA A 247 -58.56 16.86 49.04
C ALA A 247 -58.19 16.57 50.51
N HIS A 248 -57.65 17.59 51.19
CA HIS A 248 -58.13 18.16 52.46
C HIS A 248 -57.48 19.53 52.68
#